data_AF-A0A1T0CQB4-F1
#
_entry.id   AF-A0A1T0CQB4-F1
#
_cell.length_a   1.000
_cell.length_b   1.000
_cell.length_c   1.000
_cell.angle_alpha   90.00
_cell.angle_beta   90.00
_cell.angle_gamma   90.00
#
_symmetry.space_group_name_H-M   'P 1'
#
loop_
_entity.id
_entity.type
_entity.pdbx_description
1 polymer ?
#
loop_
_entity_poly.entity_id
_entity_poly.type
_entity_poly.pdbx_seq_one_letter_code
_entity_poly.pdbx_strand_id
1 'polypeptide(L)'
;MKLPLPKPPSHLVKQRKPAKSNKSNIQAQLDVLLNQFHQLRSVGCHHDALIMAQKAHQLIPNKTAPLSDMATCYIHLEAWDNAIATAKKIIAIDPKHLNAYDVLSHAYGAKRDWRNAGVYGRQALMIRDELVMDKSPTPPVIAPSFMDLDQDSKQNLIAFSLFGDRSEYIETAVINAQIVGEVYPNWQCRFYVDDSVPQTAIDRLTAEKAQVIQVKGDAASLPGTMWRFLAMDDASLGYVVFRDVDSVISHREATSVREWIDSGKTFHTIRDSGSHTELILAGLWGAKAGSVPNMLGMMMSYLAENPKRHQHIDQFFLRYCVWPYVRQDVYASDRIFGFMDAHPITDVGFDFDKTHIGCDEGGSIFTLTSSTLQQGDRVVWRLYSQIDPALNADLSHRRVDECLICDYETIIEQDNTLMGKIPRIYARGIPTGETRIDFKKLDESI
;
A
#
# COMPACT_ATOMS: atom_id res chain seq x y z
N MET A 1 25.25 -90.73 -19.43
CA MET A 1 25.85 -90.63 -18.08
C MET A 1 26.02 -89.15 -17.77
N LYS A 2 25.64 -88.75 -16.54
CA LYS A 2 25.69 -87.42 -15.90
C LYS A 2 24.50 -86.48 -16.16
N LEU A 3 23.75 -86.36 -15.07
CA LEU A 3 22.53 -85.61 -14.78
C LEU A 3 22.72 -84.09 -14.87
N PRO A 4 21.64 -83.32 -15.12
CA PRO A 4 21.68 -81.86 -15.09
C PRO A 4 21.85 -81.32 -13.66
N LEU A 5 22.72 -80.34 -13.51
CA LEU A 5 23.00 -79.63 -12.26
C LEU A 5 21.87 -78.65 -11.87
N PRO A 6 21.70 -78.37 -10.56
CA PRO A 6 20.46 -77.83 -9.99
C PRO A 6 20.28 -76.31 -10.19
N LYS A 7 19.01 -75.87 -10.28
CA LYS A 7 18.62 -74.46 -10.25
C LYS A 7 18.84 -73.87 -8.85
N PRO A 8 19.41 -72.66 -8.69
CA PRO A 8 19.47 -71.98 -7.40
C PRO A 8 18.10 -71.38 -7.02
N PRO A 9 17.87 -71.11 -5.72
CA PRO A 9 16.54 -70.90 -5.18
C PRO A 9 15.93 -69.54 -5.54
N SER A 10 14.64 -69.55 -5.83
CA SER A 10 13.78 -68.36 -5.94
C SER A 10 13.56 -67.74 -4.57
N HIS A 11 14.51 -66.93 -4.11
CA HIS A 11 14.21 -65.95 -3.06
C HIS A 11 13.70 -64.68 -3.73
N LEU A 12 12.38 -64.48 -3.64
CA LEU A 12 11.72 -63.19 -3.83
C LEU A 12 12.31 -62.18 -2.83
N VAL A 13 13.39 -61.50 -3.22
CA VAL A 13 13.71 -60.20 -2.64
C VAL A 13 12.65 -59.25 -3.16
N LYS A 14 11.64 -58.95 -2.33
CA LYS A 14 10.79 -57.76 -2.53
C LYS A 14 11.73 -56.56 -2.49
N GLN A 15 12.16 -56.09 -3.66
CA GLN A 15 12.74 -54.76 -3.80
C GLN A 15 11.69 -53.76 -3.29
N ARG A 16 11.91 -53.21 -2.10
CA ARG A 16 11.18 -52.02 -1.65
C ARG A 16 11.50 -50.90 -2.64
N LYS A 17 10.53 -50.56 -3.50
CA LYS A 17 10.54 -49.31 -4.27
C LYS A 17 10.78 -48.15 -3.29
N PRO A 18 11.71 -47.22 -3.56
CA PRO A 18 12.01 -46.17 -2.61
C PRO A 18 10.90 -45.12 -2.58
N ALA A 19 10.47 -44.72 -1.38
CA ALA A 19 9.99 -43.42 -0.86
C ALA A 19 9.35 -42.33 -1.78
N LYS A 20 8.89 -42.62 -3.01
CA LYS A 20 8.28 -41.63 -3.91
C LYS A 20 6.80 -41.34 -3.58
N SER A 21 6.04 -42.30 -3.04
CA SER A 21 4.60 -42.10 -2.81
C SER A 21 4.27 -41.17 -1.64
N ASN A 22 5.06 -41.20 -0.55
CA ASN A 22 4.77 -40.39 0.64
C ASN A 22 5.08 -38.90 0.44
N LYS A 23 6.22 -38.58 -0.22
CA LYS A 23 6.56 -37.19 -0.57
C LYS A 23 5.56 -36.58 -1.55
N SER A 24 5.11 -37.36 -2.54
CA SER A 24 4.09 -36.92 -3.50
C SER A 24 2.74 -36.65 -2.83
N ASN A 25 2.37 -37.44 -1.81
CA ASN A 25 1.14 -37.23 -1.04
C ASN A 25 1.23 -35.97 -0.16
N ILE A 26 2.35 -35.77 0.54
CA ILE A 26 2.58 -34.56 1.33
C ILE A 26 2.53 -33.30 0.45
N GLN A 27 3.17 -33.33 -0.73
CA GLN A 27 3.12 -32.19 -1.65
C GLN A 27 1.69 -31.87 -2.10
N ALA A 28 0.91 -32.88 -2.48
CA ALA A 28 -0.49 -32.67 -2.88
C ALA A 28 -1.34 -32.07 -1.74
N GLN A 29 -1.11 -32.51 -0.49
CA GLN A 29 -1.77 -31.93 0.68
C GLN A 29 -1.36 -30.47 0.91
N LEU A 30 -0.07 -30.16 0.74
CA LEU A 30 0.42 -28.78 0.86
C LEU A 30 -0.17 -27.87 -0.20
N ASP A 31 -0.29 -28.33 -1.44
CA ASP A 31 -0.86 -27.54 -2.54
C ASP A 31 -2.34 -27.22 -2.26
N VAL A 32 -3.11 -28.17 -1.72
CA VAL A 32 -4.51 -27.93 -1.29
C VAL A 32 -4.58 -26.89 -0.17
N LEU A 33 -3.76 -27.04 0.87
CA LEU A 33 -3.73 -26.11 2.00
C LEU A 33 -3.32 -24.69 1.56
N LEU A 34 -2.34 -24.58 0.67
CA LEU A 34 -1.86 -23.31 0.14
C LEU A 34 -2.93 -22.61 -0.71
N ASN A 35 -3.64 -23.35 -1.56
CA ASN A 35 -4.74 -22.79 -2.34
C ASN A 35 -5.88 -22.29 -1.44
N GLN A 36 -6.27 -23.07 -0.42
CA GLN A 36 -7.28 -22.66 0.57
C GLN A 36 -6.81 -21.44 1.36
N PHE A 37 -5.54 -21.41 1.78
CA PHE A 37 -4.93 -20.26 2.44
C PHE A 37 -5.06 -19.00 1.60
N HIS A 38 -4.66 -19.05 0.32
CA HIS A 38 -4.74 -17.91 -0.58
C HIS A 38 -6.19 -17.43 -0.81
N GLN A 39 -7.14 -18.35 -0.96
CA GLN A 39 -8.55 -18.01 -1.09
C GLN A 39 -9.13 -17.33 0.16
N LEU A 40 -8.82 -17.86 1.35
CA LEU A 40 -9.28 -17.27 2.62
C LEU A 40 -8.66 -15.90 2.86
N ARG A 41 -7.37 -15.74 2.53
CA ARG A 41 -6.66 -14.46 2.55
C ARG A 41 -7.31 -13.42 1.64
N SER A 42 -7.69 -13.80 0.42
CA SER A 42 -8.27 -12.86 -0.55
C SER A 42 -9.64 -12.33 -0.14
N VAL A 43 -10.37 -13.05 0.71
CA VAL A 43 -11.67 -12.62 1.26
C VAL A 43 -11.59 -12.07 2.70
N GLY A 44 -10.38 -11.85 3.23
CA GLY A 44 -10.19 -11.29 4.57
C GLY A 44 -10.38 -12.25 5.74
N CYS A 45 -10.63 -13.54 5.50
CA CYS A 45 -10.81 -14.58 6.54
C CYS A 45 -9.45 -15.01 7.13
N HIS A 46 -8.77 -14.09 7.83
CA HIS A 46 -7.40 -14.28 8.30
C HIS A 46 -7.26 -15.35 9.40
N HIS A 47 -8.30 -15.55 10.22
CA HIS A 47 -8.31 -16.59 11.24
C HIS A 47 -8.32 -18.00 10.60
N ASP A 48 -9.20 -18.23 9.64
CA ASP A 48 -9.27 -19.52 8.94
C ASP A 48 -8.02 -19.77 8.08
N ALA A 49 -7.49 -18.72 7.46
CA ALA A 49 -6.20 -18.79 6.76
C ALA A 49 -5.08 -19.22 7.71
N LEU A 50 -5.03 -18.67 8.93
CA LEU A 50 -4.04 -19.07 9.94
C LEU A 50 -4.14 -20.57 10.26
N ILE A 51 -5.35 -21.14 10.34
CA ILE A 51 -5.55 -22.58 10.57
C ILE A 51 -4.94 -23.39 9.42
N MET A 52 -5.09 -22.96 8.16
CA MET A 52 -4.48 -23.65 7.01
C MET A 52 -2.96 -23.61 7.07
N ALA A 53 -2.38 -22.45 7.40
CA ALA A 53 -0.93 -22.30 7.55
C ALA A 53 -0.35 -23.15 8.70
N GLN A 54 -1.07 -23.28 9.82
CA GLN A 54 -0.70 -24.17 10.93
C GLN A 54 -0.70 -25.65 10.51
N LYS A 55 -1.71 -26.10 9.76
CA LYS A 55 -1.74 -27.46 9.21
C LYS A 55 -0.57 -27.71 8.26
N ALA A 56 -0.25 -26.75 7.38
CA ALA A 56 0.90 -26.84 6.50
C ALA A 56 2.22 -26.94 7.30
N HIS A 57 2.36 -26.15 8.38
CA HIS A 57 3.52 -26.23 9.27
C HIS A 57 3.67 -27.60 9.95
N GLN A 58 2.57 -28.26 10.35
CA GLN A 58 2.62 -29.62 10.91
C GLN A 58 3.17 -30.65 9.91
N LEU A 59 2.90 -30.47 8.60
CA LEU A 59 3.42 -31.35 7.55
C LEU A 59 4.90 -31.09 7.24
N ILE A 60 5.35 -29.84 7.36
CA ILE A 60 6.73 -29.41 7.06
C ILE A 60 7.31 -28.48 8.15
N PRO A 61 7.57 -28.99 9.37
CA PRO A 61 7.89 -28.16 10.55
C PRO A 61 9.19 -27.37 10.45
N ASN A 62 10.12 -27.77 9.58
CA ASN A 62 11.42 -27.12 9.42
C ASN A 62 11.47 -26.16 8.21
N LYS A 63 10.32 -25.79 7.64
CA LYS A 63 10.23 -24.87 6.49
C LYS A 63 9.70 -23.51 6.91
N THR A 64 10.28 -22.47 6.35
CA THR A 64 9.93 -21.07 6.63
C THR A 64 8.63 -20.65 5.97
N ALA A 65 8.23 -21.25 4.84
CA ALA A 65 7.03 -20.84 4.10
C ALA A 65 5.74 -20.84 4.95
N PRO A 66 5.33 -21.94 5.62
CA PRO A 66 4.14 -21.89 6.47
C PRO A 66 4.27 -20.95 7.68
N LEU A 67 5.49 -20.80 8.23
CA LEU A 67 5.73 -19.83 9.31
C LEU A 67 5.54 -18.40 8.81
N SER A 68 5.98 -18.10 7.59
CA SER A 68 5.78 -16.80 6.93
C SER A 68 4.30 -16.52 6.73
N ASP A 69 3.53 -17.51 6.27
CA ASP A 69 2.07 -17.40 6.12
C ASP A 69 1.37 -17.15 7.46
N MET A 70 1.77 -17.88 8.52
CA MET A 70 1.29 -17.65 9.89
C MET A 70 1.62 -16.23 10.39
N ALA A 71 2.85 -15.79 10.19
CA ALA A 71 3.33 -14.47 10.62
C ALA A 71 2.53 -13.34 9.95
N THR A 72 2.27 -13.45 8.65
CA THR A 72 1.39 -12.52 7.92
C THR A 72 -0.03 -12.55 8.49
N CYS A 73 -0.63 -13.72 8.72
CA CYS A 73 -1.94 -13.78 9.37
C CYS A 73 -1.97 -13.12 10.75
N TYR A 74 -0.93 -13.30 11.57
CA TYR A 74 -0.86 -12.66 12.88
C TYR A 74 -0.79 -11.14 12.80
N ILE A 75 -0.14 -10.55 11.77
CA ILE A 75 -0.18 -9.10 11.54
C ILE A 75 -1.62 -8.63 11.30
N HIS A 76 -2.35 -9.29 10.41
CA HIS A 76 -3.71 -8.88 10.08
C HIS A 76 -4.74 -9.14 11.19
N LEU A 77 -4.43 -10.07 12.11
CA LEU A 77 -5.22 -10.32 13.31
C LEU A 77 -4.77 -9.46 14.50
N GLU A 78 -3.82 -8.55 14.29
CA GLU A 78 -3.22 -7.70 15.33
C GLU A 78 -2.61 -8.49 16.50
N ALA A 79 -2.26 -9.75 16.25
CA ALA A 79 -1.65 -10.65 17.23
C ALA A 79 -0.13 -10.43 17.26
N TRP A 80 0.28 -9.21 17.65
CA TRP A 80 1.66 -8.70 17.52
C TRP A 80 2.72 -9.59 18.15
N ASP A 81 2.47 -10.11 19.36
CA ASP A 81 3.44 -10.97 20.06
C ASP A 81 3.63 -12.32 19.35
N ASN A 82 2.55 -12.89 18.79
CA ASN A 82 2.63 -14.11 17.99
C ASN A 82 3.36 -13.87 16.66
N ALA A 83 3.12 -12.72 16.03
CA ALA A 83 3.82 -12.31 14.82
C ALA A 83 5.33 -12.21 15.07
N ILE A 84 5.74 -11.50 16.14
CA ILE A 84 7.14 -11.33 16.54
C ILE A 84 7.79 -12.68 16.84
N ALA A 85 7.16 -13.51 17.68
CA ALA A 85 7.70 -14.82 18.04
C ALA A 85 7.87 -15.74 16.82
N THR A 86 6.91 -15.71 15.90
CA THR A 86 6.96 -16.51 14.67
C THR A 86 8.04 -16.01 13.72
N ALA A 87 8.13 -14.70 13.49
CA ALA A 87 9.14 -14.11 12.62
C ALA A 87 10.57 -14.29 13.15
N LYS A 88 10.78 -14.23 14.48
CA LYS A 88 12.08 -14.57 15.09
C LYS A 88 12.51 -16.02 14.83
N LYS A 89 11.57 -16.98 14.78
CA LYS A 89 11.88 -18.36 14.38
C LYS A 89 12.29 -18.43 12.91
N ILE A 90 11.65 -17.65 12.05
CA ILE A 90 11.99 -17.62 10.62
C ILE A 90 13.41 -17.13 10.40
N ILE A 91 13.81 -16.00 11.00
CA ILE A 91 15.16 -15.44 10.80
C ILE A 91 16.26 -16.33 11.42
N ALA A 92 15.93 -17.16 12.41
CA ALA A 92 16.85 -18.16 12.94
C ALA A 92 17.11 -19.31 11.94
N ILE A 93 16.17 -19.59 11.04
CA ILE A 93 16.27 -20.60 9.98
C ILE A 93 16.85 -20.00 8.70
N ASP A 94 16.38 -18.83 8.31
CA ASP A 94 16.78 -18.08 7.12
C ASP A 94 17.07 -16.61 7.48
N PRO A 95 18.34 -16.26 7.76
CA PRO A 95 18.72 -14.91 8.17
C PRO A 95 18.46 -13.80 7.14
N LYS A 96 18.15 -14.12 5.87
CA LYS A 96 17.82 -13.14 4.83
C LYS A 96 16.34 -13.14 4.45
N HIS A 97 15.48 -13.76 5.26
CA HIS A 97 14.03 -13.87 4.96
C HIS A 97 13.29 -12.53 5.08
N LEU A 98 13.10 -11.83 3.95
CA LEU A 98 12.53 -10.49 3.87
C LEU A 98 11.20 -10.30 4.63
N ASN A 99 10.20 -11.17 4.38
CA ASN A 99 8.89 -11.02 5.02
C ASN A 99 8.97 -11.12 6.55
N ALA A 100 9.96 -11.82 7.11
CA ALA A 100 10.10 -11.92 8.56
C ALA A 100 10.58 -10.60 9.17
N TYR A 101 11.48 -9.89 8.49
CA TYR A 101 11.91 -8.55 8.90
C TYR A 101 10.79 -7.52 8.73
N ASP A 102 10.01 -7.60 7.65
CA ASP A 102 8.83 -6.75 7.46
C ASP A 102 7.81 -6.93 8.60
N VAL A 103 7.48 -8.19 8.94
CA VAL A 103 6.59 -8.52 10.06
C VAL A 103 7.14 -8.00 11.38
N LEU A 104 8.44 -8.19 11.66
CA LEU A 104 9.04 -7.71 12.90
C LEU A 104 8.96 -6.18 13.00
N SER A 105 9.35 -5.48 11.94
CA SER A 105 9.32 -4.02 11.89
C SER A 105 7.89 -3.48 12.11
N HIS A 106 6.91 -4.06 11.42
CA HIS A 106 5.52 -3.67 11.55
C HIS A 106 4.98 -3.95 12.96
N ALA A 107 5.14 -5.18 13.48
CA ALA A 107 4.61 -5.54 14.80
C ALA A 107 5.26 -4.73 15.93
N TYR A 108 6.58 -4.48 15.89
CA TYR A 108 7.23 -3.62 16.88
C TYR A 108 6.76 -2.16 16.77
N GLY A 109 6.55 -1.63 15.55
CA GLY A 109 5.98 -0.29 15.36
C GLY A 109 4.56 -0.17 15.89
N ALA A 110 3.72 -1.18 15.68
CA ALA A 110 2.37 -1.25 16.24
C ALA A 110 2.40 -1.22 17.79
N LYS A 111 3.41 -1.86 18.40
CA LYS A 111 3.65 -1.84 19.85
C LYS A 111 4.40 -0.60 20.36
N ARG A 112 4.67 0.40 19.50
CA ARG A 112 5.45 1.62 19.83
C ARG A 112 6.90 1.34 20.29
N ASP A 113 7.42 0.16 19.99
CA ASP A 113 8.83 -0.17 20.20
C ASP A 113 9.64 0.24 18.97
N TRP A 114 9.81 1.56 18.83
CA TRP A 114 10.47 2.17 17.68
C TRP A 114 11.93 1.76 17.52
N ARG A 115 12.60 1.41 18.62
CA ARG A 115 13.99 0.94 18.58
C ARG A 115 14.09 -0.39 17.86
N ASN A 116 13.25 -1.37 18.23
CA ASN A 116 13.25 -2.66 17.54
C ASN A 116 12.69 -2.55 16.11
N ALA A 117 11.64 -1.73 15.90
CA ALA A 117 11.15 -1.45 14.56
C ALA A 117 12.27 -0.90 13.65
N GLY A 118 13.07 0.05 14.16
CA GLY A 118 14.26 0.58 13.51
C GLY A 118 15.25 -0.49 13.07
N VAL A 119 15.63 -1.38 13.99
CA VAL A 119 16.60 -2.45 13.73
C VAL A 119 16.12 -3.39 12.62
N TYR A 120 14.89 -3.90 12.72
CA TYR A 120 14.40 -4.89 11.75
C TYR A 120 13.99 -4.26 10.42
N GLY A 121 13.41 -3.07 10.42
CA GLY A 121 13.06 -2.35 9.19
C GLY A 121 14.29 -1.94 8.39
N ARG A 122 15.35 -1.46 9.05
CA ARG A 122 16.64 -1.19 8.39
C ARG A 122 17.22 -2.44 7.74
N GLN A 123 17.16 -3.58 8.43
CA GLN A 123 17.66 -4.84 7.88
C GLN A 123 16.84 -5.29 6.66
N ALA A 124 15.51 -5.12 6.69
CA ALA A 124 14.65 -5.40 5.55
C ALA A 124 15.04 -4.56 4.32
N LEU A 125 15.34 -3.27 4.52
CA LEU A 125 15.78 -2.36 3.47
C LEU A 125 17.17 -2.74 2.93
N MET A 126 18.13 -3.05 3.80
CA MET A 126 19.47 -3.48 3.39
C MET A 126 19.45 -4.76 2.55
N ILE A 127 18.63 -5.75 2.91
CA ILE A 127 18.51 -7.00 2.13
C ILE A 127 17.89 -6.72 0.76
N ARG A 128 16.86 -5.86 0.69
CA ARG A 128 16.25 -5.47 -0.60
C ARG A 128 17.24 -4.70 -1.47
N ASP A 129 18.03 -3.82 -0.87
CA ASP A 129 19.05 -3.04 -1.56
C ASP A 129 20.12 -3.93 -2.19
N GLU A 130 20.68 -4.85 -1.40
CA GLU A 130 21.64 -5.87 -1.85
C GLU A 130 21.04 -6.68 -3.01
N LEU A 131 19.80 -7.15 -2.87
CA LEU A 131 19.11 -7.93 -3.91
C LEU A 131 18.99 -7.18 -5.26
N VAL A 132 18.76 -5.87 -5.23
CA VAL A 132 18.68 -5.05 -6.45
C VAL A 132 20.07 -4.83 -7.04
N MET A 133 21.07 -4.56 -6.22
CA MET A 133 22.43 -4.30 -6.68
C MET A 133 23.15 -5.51 -7.22
N ASP A 134 22.88 -6.69 -6.66
CA ASP A 134 23.39 -7.95 -7.21
C ASP A 134 22.90 -8.18 -8.65
N LYS A 135 21.68 -7.70 -8.98
CA LYS A 135 21.11 -7.79 -10.32
C LYS A 135 21.52 -6.66 -11.25
N SER A 136 21.82 -5.48 -10.69
CA SER A 136 22.20 -4.28 -11.44
C SER A 136 23.47 -3.66 -10.85
N PRO A 137 24.63 -4.33 -11.01
CA PRO A 137 25.89 -3.89 -10.37
C PRO A 137 26.43 -2.58 -10.96
N THR A 138 25.98 -2.20 -12.16
CA THR A 138 26.23 -0.91 -12.78
C THR A 138 24.91 -0.15 -12.86
N PRO A 139 24.64 0.79 -11.93
CA PRO A 139 23.44 1.60 -11.95
C PRO A 139 23.27 2.35 -13.28
N PRO A 140 22.02 2.56 -13.73
CA PRO A 140 21.74 3.38 -14.90
C PRO A 140 22.09 4.86 -14.62
N VAL A 141 22.38 5.62 -15.66
CA VAL A 141 22.69 7.05 -15.54
C VAL A 141 21.40 7.84 -15.29
N ILE A 142 21.39 8.70 -14.28
CA ILE A 142 20.30 9.65 -14.04
C ILE A 142 20.19 10.60 -15.24
N ALA A 143 18.99 10.71 -15.80
CA ALA A 143 18.74 11.64 -16.90
C ALA A 143 18.70 13.09 -16.38
N PRO A 144 19.13 14.09 -17.18
CA PRO A 144 18.87 15.49 -16.85
C PRO A 144 17.36 15.70 -16.69
N SER A 145 16.94 16.31 -15.58
CA SER A 145 15.52 16.59 -15.36
C SER A 145 15.03 17.69 -16.31
N PHE A 146 13.72 17.80 -16.51
CA PHE A 146 13.16 18.81 -17.41
C PHE A 146 13.47 20.24 -16.94
N MET A 147 13.56 20.46 -15.63
CA MET A 147 13.95 21.75 -15.06
C MET A 147 15.46 22.03 -15.13
N ASP A 148 16.30 21.01 -15.33
CA ASP A 148 17.75 21.22 -15.58
C ASP A 148 18.01 21.56 -17.06
N LEU A 149 17.10 21.17 -17.96
CA LEU A 149 17.22 21.35 -19.41
C LEU A 149 16.65 22.67 -19.92
N ASP A 150 15.73 23.29 -19.17
CA ASP A 150 14.95 24.45 -19.57
C ASP A 150 14.98 25.53 -18.49
N GLN A 151 14.99 26.81 -18.89
CA GLN A 151 14.97 27.96 -17.98
C GLN A 151 13.53 28.42 -17.64
N ASP A 152 12.51 27.89 -18.32
CA ASP A 152 11.12 28.21 -18.01
C ASP A 152 10.72 27.69 -16.63
N SER A 153 9.92 28.49 -15.92
CA SER A 153 9.35 28.09 -14.64
C SER A 153 8.51 26.83 -14.81
N LYS A 154 8.82 25.80 -14.02
CA LYS A 154 8.10 24.52 -14.03
C LYS A 154 7.11 24.43 -12.86
N GLN A 155 6.01 23.71 -13.07
CA GLN A 155 5.00 23.49 -12.02
C GLN A 155 5.42 22.34 -11.11
N ASN A 156 5.20 22.49 -9.80
CA ASN A 156 5.36 21.38 -8.85
C ASN A 156 4.02 20.64 -8.66
N LEU A 157 4.09 19.32 -8.56
CA LEU A 157 2.90 18.47 -8.64
C LEU A 157 2.84 17.39 -7.55
N ILE A 158 1.64 17.19 -6.98
CA ILE A 158 1.29 16.01 -6.21
C ILE A 158 0.44 15.10 -7.10
N ALA A 159 0.97 13.94 -7.46
CA ALA A 159 0.34 13.01 -8.40
C ALA A 159 -0.36 11.85 -7.67
N PHE A 160 -1.62 11.64 -8.02
CA PHE A 160 -2.51 10.61 -7.47
C PHE A 160 -3.11 9.76 -8.60
N SER A 161 -3.41 8.50 -8.29
CA SER A 161 -4.29 7.66 -9.10
C SER A 161 -5.64 7.55 -8.40
N LEU A 162 -6.74 7.67 -9.14
CA LEU A 162 -8.09 7.49 -8.61
C LEU A 162 -8.94 6.67 -9.60
N PHE A 163 -9.51 5.57 -9.14
CA PHE A 163 -10.38 4.69 -9.92
C PHE A 163 -11.39 4.03 -8.98
N GLY A 164 -12.54 3.67 -9.52
CA GLY A 164 -13.72 3.22 -8.79
C GLY A 164 -14.56 4.36 -8.22
N ASP A 165 -15.64 3.98 -7.56
CA ASP A 165 -16.69 4.84 -7.03
C ASP A 165 -16.76 4.85 -5.49
N ARG A 166 -15.78 4.24 -4.83
CA ARG A 166 -15.76 4.06 -3.38
C ARG A 166 -15.46 5.34 -2.62
N SER A 167 -16.24 5.62 -1.59
CA SER A 167 -16.15 6.83 -0.77
C SER A 167 -14.81 7.00 -0.06
N GLU A 168 -14.18 5.91 0.39
CA GLU A 168 -12.89 5.99 1.08
C GLU A 168 -11.77 6.63 0.23
N TYR A 169 -11.84 6.53 -1.10
CA TYR A 169 -10.83 7.10 -2.02
C TYR A 169 -11.29 8.43 -2.61
N ILE A 170 -12.56 8.57 -2.97
CA ILE A 170 -13.06 9.83 -3.54
C ILE A 170 -13.00 10.94 -2.50
N GLU A 171 -13.46 10.68 -1.28
CA GLU A 171 -13.52 11.74 -0.27
C GLU A 171 -12.13 12.18 0.18
N THR A 172 -11.17 11.26 0.26
CA THR A 172 -9.75 11.59 0.53
C THR A 172 -9.10 12.31 -0.66
N ALA A 173 -9.46 12.00 -1.90
CA ALA A 173 -9.05 12.77 -3.08
C ALA A 173 -9.52 14.22 -3.01
N VAL A 174 -10.80 14.44 -2.66
CA VAL A 174 -11.37 15.79 -2.53
C VAL A 174 -10.71 16.55 -1.39
N ILE A 175 -10.51 15.92 -0.22
CA ILE A 175 -9.78 16.55 0.89
C ILE A 175 -8.37 17.00 0.45
N ASN A 176 -7.62 16.13 -0.24
CA ASN A 176 -6.30 16.46 -0.76
C ASN A 176 -6.34 17.68 -1.70
N ALA A 177 -7.34 17.77 -2.58
CA ALA A 177 -7.51 18.91 -3.48
C ALA A 177 -7.88 20.21 -2.73
N GLN A 178 -8.70 20.12 -1.69
CA GLN A 178 -9.13 21.26 -0.87
C GLN A 178 -7.96 21.88 -0.09
N ILE A 179 -7.12 21.04 0.53
CA ILE A 179 -6.11 21.53 1.49
C ILE A 179 -4.75 21.84 0.84
N VAL A 180 -4.53 21.46 -0.43
CA VAL A 180 -3.21 21.59 -1.08
C VAL A 180 -2.68 23.02 -1.08
N GLY A 181 -3.53 24.02 -1.30
CA GLY A 181 -3.11 25.43 -1.33
C GLY A 181 -2.55 25.92 0.01
N GLU A 182 -3.03 25.37 1.12
CA GLU A 182 -2.54 25.68 2.47
C GLU A 182 -1.30 24.84 2.81
N VAL A 183 -1.33 23.54 2.53
CA VAL A 183 -0.28 22.59 2.94
C VAL A 183 0.97 22.71 2.06
N TYR A 184 0.77 22.83 0.75
CA TYR A 184 1.80 22.94 -0.28
C TYR A 184 1.57 24.18 -1.17
N PRO A 185 1.90 25.39 -0.67
CA PRO A 185 1.75 26.62 -1.46
C PRO A 185 2.46 26.52 -2.81
N ASN A 186 1.77 26.90 -3.89
CA ASN A 186 2.22 26.84 -5.29
C ASN A 186 2.36 25.43 -5.90
N TRP A 187 1.93 24.38 -5.19
CA TRP A 187 1.77 23.05 -5.79
C TRP A 187 0.35 22.83 -6.28
N GLN A 188 0.17 21.85 -7.15
CA GLN A 188 -1.14 21.46 -7.65
C GLN A 188 -1.31 19.95 -7.54
N CYS A 189 -2.53 19.49 -7.22
CA CYS A 189 -2.88 18.09 -7.28
C CYS A 189 -3.21 17.69 -8.72
N ARG A 190 -2.76 16.51 -9.14
CA ARG A 190 -3.20 15.84 -10.37
C ARG A 190 -3.73 14.45 -10.06
N PHE A 191 -4.93 14.16 -10.56
CA PHE A 191 -5.58 12.86 -10.45
C PHE A 191 -5.64 12.20 -11.82
N TYR A 192 -5.02 11.04 -11.96
CA TYR A 192 -5.16 10.16 -13.11
C TYR A 192 -6.36 9.24 -12.89
N VAL A 193 -7.35 9.31 -13.78
CA VAL A 193 -8.66 8.65 -13.62
C VAL A 193 -9.05 7.81 -14.83
N ASP A 194 -9.97 6.86 -14.61
CA ASP A 194 -10.66 6.11 -15.66
C ASP A 194 -12.19 6.37 -15.63
N ASP A 195 -12.93 5.69 -16.49
CA ASP A 195 -14.39 5.88 -16.63
C ASP A 195 -15.20 5.36 -15.42
N SER A 196 -14.56 4.69 -14.45
CA SER A 196 -15.24 4.20 -13.25
C SER A 196 -15.39 5.26 -12.15
N VAL A 197 -14.69 6.40 -12.27
CA VAL A 197 -14.83 7.51 -11.34
C VAL A 197 -16.10 8.33 -11.66
N PRO A 198 -17.02 8.54 -10.71
CA PRO A 198 -18.25 9.30 -10.96
C PRO A 198 -17.97 10.75 -11.40
N GLN A 199 -18.77 11.27 -12.35
CA GLN A 199 -18.64 12.65 -12.82
C GLN A 199 -18.75 13.68 -11.70
N THR A 200 -19.58 13.41 -10.68
CA THR A 200 -19.71 14.27 -9.49
C THR A 200 -18.40 14.40 -8.73
N ALA A 201 -17.58 13.35 -8.66
CA ALA A 201 -16.24 13.41 -8.06
C ALA A 201 -15.28 14.24 -8.94
N ILE A 202 -15.32 14.04 -10.26
CA ILE A 202 -14.52 14.82 -11.23
C ILE A 202 -14.83 16.32 -11.13
N ASP A 203 -16.11 16.67 -11.02
CA ASP A 203 -16.56 18.07 -10.88
C ASP A 203 -16.06 18.69 -9.58
N ARG A 204 -16.12 17.95 -8.45
CA ARG A 204 -15.58 18.40 -7.16
C ARG A 204 -14.07 18.63 -7.21
N LEU A 205 -13.31 17.71 -7.81
CA LEU A 205 -11.86 17.86 -7.97
C LEU A 205 -11.50 19.06 -8.85
N THR A 206 -12.26 19.27 -9.94
CA THR A 206 -12.06 20.39 -10.86
C THR A 206 -12.40 21.73 -10.22
N ALA A 207 -13.45 21.77 -9.38
CA ALA A 207 -13.82 22.96 -8.62
C ALA A 207 -12.70 23.42 -7.66
N GLU A 208 -11.98 22.47 -7.08
CA GLU A 208 -10.77 22.71 -6.28
C GLU A 208 -9.51 22.97 -7.12
N LYS A 209 -9.67 23.21 -8.43
CA LYS A 209 -8.60 23.50 -9.40
C LYS A 209 -7.56 22.38 -9.50
N ALA A 210 -7.90 21.15 -9.15
CA ALA A 210 -7.04 20.01 -9.42
C ALA A 210 -7.00 19.69 -10.92
N GLN A 211 -5.87 19.16 -11.38
CA GLN A 211 -5.77 18.62 -12.73
C GLN A 211 -6.38 17.21 -12.75
N VAL A 212 -7.31 16.96 -13.66
CA VAL A 212 -7.93 15.63 -13.83
C VAL A 212 -7.58 15.09 -15.22
N ILE A 213 -6.84 13.98 -15.27
CA ILE A 213 -6.32 13.39 -16.50
C ILE A 213 -6.99 12.05 -16.74
N GLN A 214 -7.81 11.97 -17.79
CA GLN A 214 -8.37 10.70 -18.24
C GLN A 214 -7.26 9.83 -18.84
N VAL A 215 -7.04 8.66 -18.26
CA VAL A 215 -6.04 7.71 -18.75
C VAL A 215 -6.56 7.05 -20.02
N LYS A 216 -5.82 7.19 -21.12
CA LYS A 216 -6.18 6.70 -22.45
C LYS A 216 -4.98 6.08 -23.16
N GLY A 217 -5.23 5.40 -24.28
CA GLY A 217 -4.19 4.79 -25.11
C GLY A 217 -3.44 3.69 -24.37
N ASP A 218 -2.13 3.58 -24.62
CA ASP A 218 -1.29 2.53 -24.04
C ASP A 218 -1.37 2.51 -22.50
N ALA A 219 -1.37 3.69 -21.86
CA ALA A 219 -1.42 3.85 -20.42
C ALA A 219 -2.66 3.21 -19.76
N ALA A 220 -3.77 3.06 -20.49
CA ALA A 220 -4.99 2.43 -19.97
C ALA A 220 -4.81 0.92 -19.67
N SER A 221 -3.77 0.29 -20.24
CA SER A 221 -3.44 -1.11 -19.94
C SER A 221 -2.66 -1.30 -18.63
N LEU A 222 -2.12 -0.21 -18.07
CA LEU A 222 -1.43 -0.22 -16.77
C LEU A 222 -2.42 -0.47 -15.62
N PRO A 223 -1.98 -1.14 -14.54
CA PRO A 223 -2.70 -1.12 -13.28
C PRO A 223 -2.91 0.31 -12.78
N GLY A 224 -4.10 0.62 -12.28
CA GLY A 224 -4.46 1.97 -11.80
C GLY A 224 -3.48 2.56 -10.78
N THR A 225 -2.92 1.71 -9.90
CA THR A 225 -1.94 2.11 -8.89
C THR A 225 -0.64 2.70 -9.46
N MET A 226 -0.36 2.49 -10.74
CA MET A 226 0.85 2.98 -11.42
C MET A 226 0.63 4.29 -12.21
N TRP A 227 -0.61 4.70 -12.50
CA TRP A 227 -0.87 5.86 -13.37
C TRP A 227 -0.28 7.17 -12.86
N ARG A 228 -0.26 7.39 -11.54
CA ARG A 228 0.39 8.56 -10.95
C ARG A 228 1.85 8.73 -11.40
N PHE A 229 2.57 7.65 -11.69
CA PHE A 229 3.97 7.71 -12.14
C PHE A 229 4.14 8.31 -13.54
N LEU A 230 3.07 8.39 -14.35
CA LEU A 230 3.09 9.05 -15.65
C LEU A 230 3.48 10.53 -15.56
N ALA A 231 3.34 11.17 -14.39
CA ALA A 231 3.80 12.53 -14.17
C ALA A 231 5.33 12.68 -14.33
N MET A 232 6.11 11.59 -14.23
CA MET A 232 7.56 11.64 -14.50
C MET A 232 7.89 12.04 -15.93
N ASP A 233 7.01 11.77 -16.89
CA ASP A 233 7.23 12.03 -18.32
C ASP A 233 6.68 13.41 -18.76
N ASP A 234 6.12 14.20 -17.84
CA ASP A 234 5.54 15.52 -18.17
C ASP A 234 6.59 16.64 -18.12
N ALA A 235 6.97 17.13 -19.30
CA ALA A 235 7.98 18.17 -19.48
C ALA A 235 7.63 19.56 -18.91
N SER A 236 6.38 19.77 -18.49
CA SER A 236 5.94 21.00 -17.82
C SER A 236 6.26 21.02 -16.32
N LEU A 237 6.67 19.88 -15.75
CA LEU A 237 6.85 19.72 -14.31
C LEU A 237 8.31 19.88 -13.87
N GLY A 238 8.47 20.39 -12.65
CA GLY A 238 9.75 20.55 -11.97
C GLY A 238 9.94 19.42 -10.97
N TYR A 239 9.34 19.58 -9.79
CA TYR A 239 9.27 18.51 -8.78
C TYR A 239 7.91 17.81 -8.82
N VAL A 240 7.93 16.49 -8.67
CA VAL A 240 6.74 15.67 -8.50
C VAL A 240 6.86 14.81 -7.25
N VAL A 241 5.78 14.72 -6.48
CA VAL A 241 5.63 13.75 -5.39
C VAL A 241 4.45 12.84 -5.69
N PHE A 242 4.58 11.56 -5.34
CA PHE A 242 3.59 10.53 -5.61
C PHE A 242 2.93 10.11 -4.31
N ARG A 243 1.60 10.10 -4.28
CA ARG A 243 0.82 9.75 -3.09
C ARG A 243 -0.24 8.70 -3.41
N ASP A 244 -0.49 7.83 -2.44
CA ASP A 244 -1.73 7.07 -2.41
C ASP A 244 -2.86 8.05 -2.06
N VAL A 245 -4.00 7.91 -2.73
CA VAL A 245 -5.08 8.91 -2.65
C VAL A 245 -5.77 8.91 -1.28
N ASP A 246 -5.76 7.77 -0.60
CA ASP A 246 -6.24 7.57 0.76
C ASP A 246 -5.26 8.09 1.83
N SER A 247 -4.09 8.60 1.44
CA SER A 247 -3.21 9.34 2.33
C SER A 247 -3.36 10.85 2.13
N VAL A 248 -3.98 11.52 3.10
CA VAL A 248 -4.17 12.97 3.07
C VAL A 248 -2.86 13.68 3.41
N ILE A 249 -2.47 14.63 2.56
CA ILE A 249 -1.27 15.46 2.73
C ILE A 249 -1.28 16.23 4.06
N SER A 250 -0.08 16.49 4.60
CA SER A 250 0.09 17.19 5.88
C SER A 250 1.24 18.20 5.84
N HIS A 251 1.20 19.21 6.72
CA HIS A 251 2.30 20.18 6.85
C HIS A 251 3.63 19.53 7.27
N ARG A 252 3.56 18.41 8.01
CA ARG A 252 4.72 17.63 8.42
C ARG A 252 5.40 16.98 7.22
N GLU A 253 4.60 16.45 6.29
CA GLU A 253 5.11 15.97 5.00
C GLU A 253 5.67 17.12 4.14
N ALA A 254 4.94 18.22 4.02
CA ALA A 254 5.37 19.38 3.23
C ALA A 254 6.70 19.97 3.71
N THR A 255 6.96 19.90 5.02
CA THR A 255 8.26 20.28 5.60
C THR A 255 9.37 19.35 5.11
N SER A 256 9.14 18.03 5.12
CA SER A 256 10.11 17.04 4.62
C SER A 256 10.38 17.20 3.12
N VAL A 257 9.36 17.53 2.33
CA VAL A 257 9.49 17.81 0.89
C VAL A 257 10.28 19.10 0.63
N ARG A 258 10.05 20.15 1.43
CA ARG A 258 10.83 21.39 1.34
C ARG A 258 12.31 21.16 1.62
N GLU A 259 12.62 20.44 2.70
CA GLU A 259 13.99 20.08 3.06
C GLU A 259 14.68 19.28 1.94
N TRP A 260 13.96 18.35 1.32
CA TRP A 260 14.47 17.63 0.15
C TRP A 260 14.79 18.58 -1.01
N ILE A 261 13.88 19.49 -1.36
CA ILE A 261 14.11 20.46 -2.44
C ILE A 261 15.33 21.34 -2.13
N ASP A 262 15.42 21.85 -0.89
CA ASP A 262 16.51 22.71 -0.43
C ASP A 262 17.86 21.96 -0.44
N SER A 263 17.86 20.64 -0.24
CA SER A 263 19.07 19.81 -0.32
C SER A 263 19.67 19.69 -1.72
N GLY A 264 18.90 20.02 -2.76
CA GLY A 264 19.29 19.88 -4.17
C GLY A 264 19.29 18.44 -4.71
N LYS A 265 18.96 17.45 -3.87
CA LYS A 265 18.90 16.03 -4.25
C LYS A 265 17.84 15.75 -5.32
N THR A 266 18.11 14.79 -6.18
CA THR A 266 17.23 14.43 -7.30
C THR A 266 15.96 13.70 -6.85
N PHE A 267 16.08 12.85 -5.84
CA PHE A 267 14.99 11.97 -5.39
C PHE A 267 14.69 12.11 -3.90
N HIS A 268 13.45 11.79 -3.52
CA HIS A 268 12.97 11.80 -2.13
C HIS A 268 12.31 10.48 -1.76
N THR A 269 12.53 10.03 -0.53
CA THR A 269 11.73 8.94 0.07
C THR A 269 11.34 9.31 1.49
N ILE A 270 10.14 8.91 1.93
CA ILE A 270 9.65 9.15 3.29
C ILE A 270 9.35 7.83 4.00
N ARG A 271 9.81 7.68 5.24
CA ARG A 271 9.54 6.54 6.12
C ARG A 271 9.11 7.00 7.50
N ASP A 272 7.88 6.67 7.85
CA ASP A 272 7.20 7.22 9.03
C ASP A 272 6.28 6.20 9.71
N SER A 273 6.40 4.90 9.41
CA SER A 273 5.71 3.84 10.15
C SER A 273 6.52 2.55 10.12
N GLY A 274 6.28 1.65 11.08
CA GLY A 274 6.98 0.37 11.17
C GLY A 274 6.78 -0.53 9.95
N SER A 275 5.72 -0.32 9.17
CA SER A 275 5.45 -1.04 7.92
C SER A 275 6.17 -0.46 6.70
N HIS A 276 6.87 0.67 6.82
CA HIS A 276 7.48 1.41 5.70
C HIS A 276 8.83 0.80 5.23
N THR A 277 8.86 -0.52 5.02
CA THR A 277 10.08 -1.32 4.84
C THR A 277 10.43 -1.63 3.38
N GLU A 278 9.80 -0.93 2.42
CA GLU A 278 10.16 -1.01 1.00
C GLU A 278 11.22 0.03 0.59
N LEU A 279 12.01 -0.27 -0.45
CA LEU A 279 13.03 0.68 -0.95
C LEU A 279 12.41 1.99 -1.43
N ILE A 280 11.26 1.91 -2.09
CA ILE A 280 10.41 3.03 -2.44
C ILE A 280 8.97 2.61 -2.17
N LEU A 281 8.30 3.31 -1.24
CA LEU A 281 6.87 3.17 -1.03
C LEU A 281 6.16 3.93 -2.14
N ALA A 282 5.21 3.26 -2.81
CA ALA A 282 4.63 3.77 -4.05
C ALA A 282 3.91 5.12 -3.89
N GLY A 283 3.36 5.38 -2.71
CA GLY A 283 2.75 6.64 -2.31
C GLY A 283 3.59 7.53 -1.40
N LEU A 284 4.91 7.33 -1.24
CA LEU A 284 5.75 8.15 -0.34
C LEU A 284 7.14 8.45 -0.91
N TRP A 285 7.18 8.90 -2.15
CA TRP A 285 8.41 9.32 -2.81
C TRP A 285 8.21 10.52 -3.72
N GLY A 286 9.31 11.11 -4.18
CA GLY A 286 9.32 12.23 -5.10
C GLY A 286 10.59 12.27 -5.94
N ALA A 287 10.54 13.05 -7.01
CA ALA A 287 11.64 13.19 -7.94
C ALA A 287 11.60 14.56 -8.65
N LYS A 288 12.74 15.00 -9.19
CA LYS A 288 12.74 15.95 -10.30
C LYS A 288 12.17 15.25 -11.54
N ALA A 289 11.13 15.81 -12.16
CA ALA A 289 10.48 15.21 -13.32
C ALA A 289 11.47 15.03 -14.49
N GLY A 290 11.38 13.90 -15.20
CA GLY A 290 12.30 13.54 -16.28
C GLY A 290 13.62 12.88 -15.82
N SER A 291 13.94 12.86 -14.52
CA SER A 291 15.20 12.26 -14.01
C SER A 291 15.28 10.74 -14.15
N VAL A 292 14.14 10.07 -14.35
CA VAL A 292 14.04 8.67 -14.80
C VAL A 292 13.42 8.69 -16.20
N PRO A 293 14.13 8.19 -17.23
CA PRO A 293 13.67 8.35 -18.60
C PRO A 293 12.56 7.37 -18.98
N ASN A 294 11.55 7.84 -19.72
CA ASN A 294 10.49 7.03 -20.34
C ASN A 294 9.76 6.12 -19.34
N MET A 295 9.14 6.74 -18.32
CA MET A 295 8.47 6.04 -17.24
C MET A 295 7.35 5.12 -17.76
N LEU A 296 6.54 5.60 -18.73
CA LEU A 296 5.52 4.78 -19.38
C LEU A 296 6.12 3.51 -20.02
N GLY A 297 7.17 3.65 -20.82
CA GLY A 297 7.82 2.52 -21.48
C GLY A 297 8.45 1.54 -20.49
N MET A 298 9.04 2.04 -19.40
CA MET A 298 9.59 1.21 -18.33
C MET A 298 8.50 0.38 -17.64
N MET A 299 7.36 0.99 -17.29
CA MET A 299 6.23 0.29 -16.68
C MET A 299 5.68 -0.80 -17.61
N MET A 300 5.51 -0.49 -18.89
CA MET A 300 5.03 -1.45 -19.90
C MET A 300 5.98 -2.64 -20.04
N SER A 301 7.28 -2.37 -20.15
CA SER A 301 8.31 -3.41 -20.29
C SER A 301 8.33 -4.31 -19.06
N TYR A 302 8.28 -3.73 -17.87
CA TYR A 302 8.26 -4.48 -16.62
C TYR A 302 7.04 -5.41 -16.51
N LEU A 303 5.85 -4.93 -16.88
CA LEU A 303 4.62 -5.71 -16.84
C LEU A 303 4.61 -6.83 -17.90
N ALA A 304 5.21 -6.61 -19.07
CA ALA A 304 5.36 -7.63 -20.09
C ALA A 304 6.24 -8.80 -19.62
N GLU A 305 7.31 -8.50 -18.87
CA GLU A 305 8.19 -9.50 -18.27
C GLU A 305 7.58 -10.17 -17.03
N ASN A 306 6.60 -9.53 -16.38
CA ASN A 306 5.97 -9.98 -15.15
C ASN A 306 4.44 -10.09 -15.31
N PRO A 307 3.93 -11.05 -16.12
CA PRO A 307 2.51 -11.13 -16.46
C PRO A 307 1.60 -11.48 -15.27
N LYS A 308 2.17 -12.04 -14.18
CA LYS A 308 1.44 -12.29 -12.94
C LYS A 308 1.27 -10.97 -12.18
N ARG A 309 0.06 -10.42 -12.23
CA ARG A 309 -0.29 -9.18 -11.51
C ARG A 309 -0.31 -9.47 -10.00
N HIS A 310 0.60 -8.84 -9.26
CA HIS A 310 0.67 -8.90 -7.81
C HIS A 310 0.03 -7.64 -7.19
N GLN A 311 -0.50 -7.75 -5.96
CA GLN A 311 -1.16 -6.64 -5.23
C GLN A 311 -0.24 -5.42 -4.99
N HIS A 312 1.08 -5.58 -5.13
CA HIS A 312 2.10 -4.54 -4.92
C HIS A 312 3.03 -4.40 -6.15
N ILE A 313 2.47 -4.60 -7.35
CA ILE A 313 3.24 -4.58 -8.60
C ILE A 313 3.92 -3.23 -8.84
N ASP A 314 3.30 -2.14 -8.39
CA ASP A 314 3.84 -0.79 -8.39
C ASP A 314 5.10 -0.67 -7.54
N GLN A 315 5.09 -1.19 -6.31
CA GLN A 315 6.28 -1.20 -5.45
C GLN A 315 7.39 -2.11 -5.98
N PHE A 316 7.04 -3.24 -6.60
CA PHE A 316 8.06 -4.11 -7.21
C PHE A 316 8.68 -3.48 -8.45
N PHE A 317 7.87 -2.80 -9.28
CA PHE A 317 8.37 -1.97 -10.37
C PHE A 317 9.35 -0.91 -9.84
N LEU A 318 8.94 -0.16 -8.80
CA LEU A 318 9.81 0.86 -8.22
C LEU A 318 11.11 0.25 -7.66
N ARG A 319 11.03 -0.89 -6.97
CA ARG A 319 12.20 -1.59 -6.44
C ARG A 319 13.20 -1.99 -7.51
N TYR A 320 12.75 -2.60 -8.60
CA TYR A 320 13.66 -3.18 -9.59
C TYR A 320 14.04 -2.22 -10.72
N CYS A 321 13.15 -1.32 -11.10
CA CYS A 321 13.35 -0.44 -12.26
C CYS A 321 13.74 0.99 -11.87
N VAL A 322 13.25 1.50 -10.73
CA VAL A 322 13.42 2.92 -10.36
C VAL A 322 14.47 3.11 -9.25
N TRP A 323 14.53 2.21 -8.26
CA TRP A 323 15.50 2.28 -7.17
C TRP A 323 16.97 2.38 -7.62
N PRO A 324 17.42 1.69 -8.70
CA PRO A 324 18.77 1.87 -9.20
C PRO A 324 19.13 3.32 -9.53
N TYR A 325 18.16 4.15 -9.97
CA TYR A 325 18.34 5.60 -10.13
C TYR A 325 18.31 6.31 -8.78
N VAL A 326 17.26 6.06 -7.99
CA VAL A 326 16.98 6.76 -6.73
C VAL A 326 18.16 6.68 -5.76
N ARG A 327 18.72 5.49 -5.55
CA ARG A 327 19.80 5.27 -4.56
C ARG A 327 21.05 6.12 -4.79
N GLN A 328 21.27 6.62 -6.02
CA GLN A 328 22.47 7.36 -6.38
C GLN A 328 22.43 8.80 -5.86
N ASP A 329 21.23 9.38 -5.71
CA ASP A 329 21.06 10.77 -5.30
C ASP A 329 19.72 11.02 -4.60
N VAL A 330 19.54 10.37 -3.44
CA VAL A 330 18.32 10.44 -2.62
C VAL A 330 18.51 11.30 -1.38
N TYR A 331 17.52 12.14 -1.07
CA TYR A 331 17.25 12.63 0.27
C TYR A 331 16.26 11.66 0.93
N ALA A 332 16.69 10.93 1.96
CA ALA A 332 15.80 10.05 2.70
C ALA A 332 15.31 10.78 3.96
N SER A 333 13.99 10.97 4.09
CA SER A 333 13.34 11.42 5.32
C SER A 333 12.84 10.20 6.08
N ASP A 334 13.33 9.98 7.30
CA ASP A 334 13.06 8.75 8.05
C ASP A 334 12.99 9.03 9.55
N ARG A 335 11.90 8.61 10.20
CA ARG A 335 11.76 8.70 11.65
C ARG A 335 12.36 7.48 12.38
N ILE A 336 12.56 6.35 11.70
CA ILE A 336 12.63 5.02 12.34
C ILE A 336 13.90 4.23 11.97
N PHE A 337 14.24 4.10 10.69
CA PHE A 337 15.18 3.05 10.24
C PHE A 337 16.62 3.54 10.02
N GLY A 338 16.82 4.78 9.62
CA GLY A 338 18.17 5.32 9.34
C GLY A 338 18.85 4.62 8.16
N PHE A 339 18.08 4.30 7.12
CA PHE A 339 18.58 3.71 5.88
C PHE A 339 18.97 4.81 4.88
N MET A 340 20.11 4.66 4.18
CA MET A 340 20.67 5.67 3.26
C MET A 340 20.93 7.04 3.93
N ASP A 341 21.58 7.03 5.10
CA ASP A 341 21.94 8.23 5.87
C ASP A 341 20.74 9.19 6.04
N ALA A 342 19.59 8.62 6.38
CA ALA A 342 18.35 9.36 6.42
C ALA A 342 18.32 10.48 7.47
N HIS A 343 17.59 11.53 7.11
CA HIS A 343 17.35 12.73 7.88
C HIS A 343 16.08 12.56 8.72
N PRO A 344 16.07 13.05 9.97
CA PRO A 344 14.90 12.94 10.84
C PRO A 344 13.72 13.75 10.30
N ILE A 345 12.51 13.28 10.57
CA ILE A 345 11.28 14.02 10.27
C ILE A 345 10.87 14.82 11.52
N THR A 346 10.46 16.07 11.35
CA THR A 346 9.99 16.94 12.45
C THR A 346 8.85 16.31 13.26
N ASP A 347 8.84 16.50 14.57
CA ASP A 347 7.73 16.09 15.45
C ASP A 347 6.66 17.20 15.64
N VAL A 348 6.81 18.34 14.95
CA VAL A 348 5.79 19.40 14.97
C VAL A 348 4.51 18.91 14.27
N GLY A 349 3.36 19.04 14.94
CA GLY A 349 2.09 18.56 14.41
C GLY A 349 2.06 17.03 14.26
N PHE A 350 2.70 16.32 15.18
CA PHE A 350 2.79 14.85 15.15
C PHE A 350 2.26 14.21 16.44
N ASP A 351 1.42 13.20 16.25
CA ASP A 351 1.00 12.25 17.26
C ASP A 351 0.72 10.95 16.52
N PHE A 352 1.56 9.93 16.69
CA PHE A 352 1.45 8.70 15.89
C PHE A 352 0.12 7.97 16.08
N ASP A 353 -0.53 8.14 17.25
CA ASP A 353 -1.85 7.54 17.50
C ASP A 353 -2.96 8.30 16.74
N LYS A 354 -2.69 9.55 16.35
CA LYS A 354 -3.61 10.37 15.55
C LYS A 354 -3.27 10.37 14.06
N THR A 355 -2.01 10.44 13.68
CA THR A 355 -1.58 10.58 12.28
C THR A 355 -0.10 10.23 12.11
N HIS A 356 0.24 9.74 10.92
CA HIS A 356 1.61 9.64 10.42
C HIS A 356 1.59 9.83 8.91
N ILE A 357 2.71 10.22 8.32
CA ILE A 357 2.80 10.44 6.88
C ILE A 357 2.57 9.09 6.18
N GLY A 358 1.62 9.03 5.24
CA GLY A 358 1.29 7.80 4.52
C GLY A 358 0.19 6.95 5.17
N CYS A 359 -0.44 7.40 6.26
CA CYS A 359 -1.54 6.63 6.85
C CYS A 359 -2.81 6.67 5.99
N ASP A 360 -3.56 5.58 6.00
CA ASP A 360 -4.92 5.51 5.43
C ASP A 360 -5.88 6.38 6.26
N GLU A 361 -6.38 7.43 5.63
CA GLU A 361 -7.39 8.33 6.19
C GLU A 361 -8.81 7.97 5.73
N GLY A 362 -9.00 7.13 4.71
CA GLY A 362 -10.31 6.77 4.16
C GLY A 362 -10.99 5.58 4.86
N GLY A 363 -10.23 4.78 5.60
CA GLY A 363 -10.64 3.46 6.09
C GLY A 363 -11.63 3.40 7.26
N SER A 364 -12.15 4.53 7.79
CA SER A 364 -13.04 4.47 8.98
C SER A 364 -14.42 3.95 8.61
N ILE A 365 -14.86 2.88 9.29
CA ILE A 365 -16.16 2.25 9.05
C ILE A 365 -17.22 2.86 9.98
N PHE A 366 -18.36 3.23 9.42
CA PHE A 366 -19.57 3.54 10.19
C PHE A 366 -20.59 2.40 10.08
N THR A 367 -21.47 2.30 11.07
CA THR A 367 -22.60 1.37 11.06
C THR A 367 -23.82 2.07 11.63
N LEU A 368 -24.86 2.21 10.80
CA LEU A 368 -26.16 2.71 11.21
C LEU A 368 -27.13 1.54 11.32
N THR A 369 -27.86 1.49 12.44
CA THR A 369 -28.89 0.47 12.66
C THR A 369 -30.28 1.08 12.56
N SER A 370 -31.16 0.50 11.76
CA SER A 370 -32.56 0.93 11.65
C SER A 370 -33.47 -0.24 11.33
N SER A 371 -34.53 -0.44 12.11
CA SER A 371 -35.54 -1.49 11.89
C SER A 371 -36.31 -1.34 10.57
N THR A 372 -36.16 -0.20 9.90
CA THR A 372 -36.78 0.04 8.59
C THR A 372 -35.96 -0.51 7.44
N LEU A 373 -34.66 -0.78 7.62
CA LEU A 373 -33.78 -1.27 6.56
C LEU A 373 -33.91 -2.78 6.39
N GLN A 374 -34.14 -3.21 5.17
CA GLN A 374 -34.22 -4.61 4.77
C GLN A 374 -33.17 -4.89 3.70
N GLN A 375 -32.65 -6.11 3.69
CA GLN A 375 -31.74 -6.56 2.66
C GLN A 375 -32.33 -6.32 1.25
N GLY A 376 -31.54 -5.71 0.37
CA GLY A 376 -31.96 -5.34 -0.99
C GLY A 376 -32.54 -3.93 -1.12
N ASP A 377 -32.85 -3.23 -0.01
CA ASP A 377 -33.25 -1.83 -0.07
C ASP A 377 -32.18 -0.98 -0.76
N ARG A 378 -32.61 -0.10 -1.66
CA ARG A 378 -31.75 0.97 -2.19
C ARG A 378 -31.84 2.20 -1.29
N VAL A 379 -30.69 2.70 -0.86
CA VAL A 379 -30.60 3.86 0.02
C VAL A 379 -29.57 4.85 -0.48
N VAL A 380 -29.81 6.13 -0.24
CA VAL A 380 -28.76 7.16 -0.28
C VAL A 380 -28.41 7.50 1.16
N TRP A 381 -27.15 7.37 1.52
CA TRP A 381 -26.63 7.91 2.78
C TRP A 381 -25.88 9.21 2.52
N ARG A 382 -25.92 10.12 3.50
CA ARG A 382 -25.30 11.45 3.41
C ARG A 382 -24.45 11.70 4.63
N LEU A 383 -23.27 12.25 4.40
CA LEU A 383 -22.36 12.71 5.44
C LEU A 383 -22.43 14.23 5.54
N TYR A 384 -22.78 14.74 6.72
CA TYR A 384 -22.73 16.15 7.05
C TYR A 384 -21.67 16.38 8.12
N SER A 385 -20.91 17.47 8.03
CA SER A 385 -19.93 17.81 9.04
C SER A 385 -19.78 19.32 9.22
N GLN A 386 -19.40 19.69 10.44
CA GLN A 386 -18.91 21.01 10.84
C GLN A 386 -17.38 21.05 10.92
N ILE A 387 -16.69 19.98 10.52
CA ILE A 387 -15.24 19.86 10.55
C ILE A 387 -14.67 20.33 9.22
N ASP A 388 -13.76 21.30 9.28
CA ASP A 388 -12.93 21.68 8.14
C ASP A 388 -11.93 20.54 7.84
N PRO A 389 -11.73 20.17 6.56
CA PRO A 389 -10.70 19.19 6.18
C PRO A 389 -9.27 19.61 6.58
N ALA A 390 -8.99 20.91 6.72
CA ALA A 390 -7.70 21.41 7.19
C ALA A 390 -7.64 21.43 8.73
N LEU A 391 -6.60 20.78 9.28
CA LEU A 391 -6.34 20.74 10.72
C LEU A 391 -5.57 21.97 11.21
N ASN A 392 -5.74 22.32 12.48
CA ASN A 392 -4.84 23.24 13.18
C ASN A 392 -3.44 22.62 13.35
N ALA A 393 -2.44 23.45 13.62
CA ALA A 393 -1.07 23.00 13.84
C ALA A 393 -0.91 22.01 15.01
N ASP A 394 -1.84 22.04 15.97
CA ASP A 394 -1.92 21.11 17.12
C ASP A 394 -2.77 19.85 16.82
N LEU A 395 -3.14 19.63 15.56
CA LEU A 395 -4.01 18.55 15.07
C LEU A 395 -5.47 18.62 15.56
N SER A 396 -5.91 19.73 16.16
CA SER A 396 -7.31 19.94 16.48
C SER A 396 -8.13 20.30 15.22
N HIS A 397 -9.41 19.94 15.23
CA HIS A 397 -10.33 20.28 14.14
C HIS A 397 -10.60 21.78 14.11
N ARG A 398 -10.67 22.36 12.91
CA ARG A 398 -11.29 23.68 12.71
C ARG A 398 -12.79 23.48 12.49
N ARG A 399 -13.57 24.47 12.91
CA ARG A 399 -15.03 24.45 12.76
C ARG A 399 -15.48 25.36 11.65
N VAL A 400 -16.41 24.86 10.86
CA VAL A 400 -17.15 25.57 9.82
C VAL A 400 -18.65 25.39 10.04
N ASP A 401 -19.47 26.13 9.30
CA ASP A 401 -20.90 25.87 9.25
C ASP A 401 -21.16 24.45 8.71
N GLU A 402 -22.23 23.80 9.20
CA GLU A 402 -22.57 22.45 8.75
C GLU A 402 -22.77 22.43 7.23
N CYS A 403 -22.04 21.55 6.55
CA CYS A 403 -22.19 21.35 5.12
C CYS A 403 -22.36 19.86 4.78
N LEU A 404 -22.95 19.60 3.61
CA LEU A 404 -22.96 18.27 3.02
C LEU A 404 -21.56 17.98 2.48
N ILE A 405 -20.92 16.92 2.98
CA ILE A 405 -19.61 16.47 2.52
C ILE A 405 -19.78 15.58 1.28
N CYS A 406 -20.64 14.58 1.39
CA CYS A 406 -20.90 13.63 0.32
C CYS A 406 -22.21 12.89 0.51
N ASP A 407 -22.67 12.27 -0.57
CA ASP A 407 -23.77 11.31 -0.57
C ASP A 407 -23.48 10.16 -1.54
N TYR A 408 -23.93 8.97 -1.17
CA TYR A 408 -23.67 7.75 -1.92
C TYR A 408 -24.90 6.84 -1.92
N GLU A 409 -25.21 6.30 -3.10
CA GLU A 409 -26.17 5.21 -3.25
C GLU A 409 -25.54 3.87 -2.86
N THR A 410 -26.28 3.05 -2.13
CA THR A 410 -25.89 1.67 -1.82
C THR A 410 -27.10 0.76 -1.70
N ILE A 411 -26.85 -0.54 -1.74
CA ILE A 411 -27.83 -1.59 -1.49
C ILE A 411 -27.55 -2.16 -0.09
N ILE A 412 -28.60 -2.31 0.72
CA ILE A 412 -28.48 -2.91 2.04
C ILE A 412 -28.13 -4.41 1.90
N GLU A 413 -26.98 -4.80 2.45
CA GLU A 413 -26.49 -6.19 2.38
C GLU A 413 -27.05 -7.08 3.50
N GLN A 414 -27.36 -6.49 4.65
CA GLN A 414 -27.86 -7.18 5.84
C GLN A 414 -29.00 -6.40 6.47
N ASP A 415 -30.06 -7.11 6.87
CA ASP A 415 -31.21 -6.52 7.56
C ASP A 415 -30.79 -5.61 8.71
N ASN A 416 -31.51 -4.51 8.82
CA ASN A 416 -31.37 -3.48 9.84
C ASN A 416 -30.03 -2.73 9.86
N THR A 417 -29.11 -2.98 8.92
CA THR A 417 -27.72 -2.48 9.02
C THR A 417 -27.31 -1.78 7.73
N LEU A 418 -26.90 -0.52 7.84
CA LEU A 418 -26.22 0.22 6.79
C LEU A 418 -24.76 0.45 7.21
N MET A 419 -23.83 0.02 6.38
CA MET A 419 -22.40 0.22 6.58
C MET A 419 -21.80 1.01 5.42
N GLY A 420 -20.74 1.74 5.72
CA GLY A 420 -19.95 2.45 4.71
C GLY A 420 -18.64 2.93 5.32
N LYS A 421 -17.81 3.55 4.49
CA LYS A 421 -16.56 4.14 4.92
C LYS A 421 -16.55 5.64 4.70
N ILE A 422 -15.94 6.34 5.63
CA ILE A 422 -15.78 7.79 5.59
C ILE A 422 -14.35 8.17 6.01
N PRO A 423 -13.86 9.34 5.60
CA PRO A 423 -12.61 9.86 6.10
C PRO A 423 -12.57 9.92 7.63
N ARG A 424 -11.45 9.49 8.21
CA ARG A 424 -11.22 9.42 9.66
C ARG A 424 -11.36 10.77 10.34
N ILE A 425 -11.01 11.86 9.67
CA ILE A 425 -11.23 13.23 10.16
C ILE A 425 -12.71 13.48 10.48
N TYR A 426 -13.63 13.07 9.59
CA TYR A 426 -15.07 13.21 9.81
C TYR A 426 -15.59 12.18 10.81
N ALA A 427 -15.08 10.94 10.79
CA ALA A 427 -15.46 9.91 11.76
C ALA A 427 -15.21 10.34 13.22
N ARG A 428 -14.12 11.09 13.47
CA ARG A 428 -13.80 11.67 14.79
C ARG A 428 -14.83 12.68 15.29
N GLY A 429 -15.62 13.29 14.40
CA GLY A 429 -16.70 14.22 14.76
C GLY A 429 -18.01 13.56 15.18
N ILE A 430 -18.17 12.24 14.96
CA ILE A 430 -19.42 11.54 15.29
C ILE A 430 -19.66 11.53 16.81
N PRO A 431 -18.70 11.16 17.68
CA PRO A 431 -18.92 11.14 19.12
C PRO A 431 -19.21 12.52 19.74
N THR A 432 -18.74 13.60 19.10
CA THR A 432 -18.90 14.99 19.55
C THR A 432 -20.14 15.67 18.94
N GLY A 433 -20.82 15.04 17.98
CA GLY A 433 -21.95 15.60 17.26
C GLY A 433 -21.58 16.64 16.19
N GLU A 434 -20.29 16.80 15.89
CA GLU A 434 -19.80 17.68 14.81
C GLU A 434 -19.99 17.06 13.43
N THR A 435 -20.14 15.74 13.37
CA THR A 435 -20.44 14.98 12.15
C THR A 435 -21.68 14.14 12.37
N ARG A 436 -22.57 14.11 11.38
CA ARG A 436 -23.74 13.24 11.37
C ARG A 436 -23.89 12.53 10.03
N ILE A 437 -24.42 11.32 10.08
CA ILE A 437 -24.77 10.54 8.89
C ILE A 437 -26.27 10.31 8.94
N ASP A 438 -26.95 10.62 7.85
CA ASP A 438 -28.34 10.21 7.65
C ASP A 438 -28.47 9.33 6.42
N PHE A 439 -29.64 8.71 6.28
CA PHE A 439 -29.97 7.97 5.07
C PHE A 439 -31.43 8.19 4.70
N LYS A 440 -31.70 8.04 3.41
CA LYS A 440 -33.05 8.02 2.85
C LYS A 440 -33.18 6.79 1.98
N LYS A 441 -34.27 6.03 2.16
CA LYS A 441 -34.66 5.02 1.17
C LYS A 441 -34.96 5.73 -0.15
N LEU A 442 -34.36 5.23 -1.22
CA LEU A 442 -34.83 5.57 -2.55
C LEU A 442 -36.13 4.80 -2.71
N ASP A 443 -37.25 5.48 -2.45
CA ASP A 443 -38.58 4.93 -2.71
C ASP A 443 -38.52 4.27 -4.10
N GLU A 444 -38.92 3.00 -4.20
CA GLU A 444 -39.09 2.34 -5.50
C GLU A 444 -40.13 3.17 -6.27
N SER A 445 -39.68 4.10 -7.11
CA SER A 445 -40.59 4.87 -7.93
C SER A 445 -41.03 4.02 -9.11
N ILE A 446 -42.24 3.46 -8.93
CA ILE A 446 -43.26 3.06 -9.92
C ILE A 446 -43.04 1.75 -10.67
#